data_AF-A0A443S8M2-F1
#
_entry.id   AF-A0A443S8M2-F1
#
_cell.length_a   1.000
_cell.length_b   1.000
_cell.length_c   1.000
_cell.angle_alpha   90.00
_cell.angle_beta   90.00
_cell.angle_gamma   90.00
#
_symmetry.space_group_name_H-M   'P 1'
#
loop_
_entity.id
_entity.type
_entity.pdbx_description
1 polymer ?
#
loop_
_entity_poly.entity_id
_entity_poly.type
_entity_poly.pdbx_seq_one_letter_code
_entity_poly.pdbx_strand_id
1 'polypeptide(L)'
;MDCGIALHSYMVDCADLITGRTTVCPVLCQKALIALMSTEKGQELMNCDCDGSKFCQLNKDRVEVCRPAVIQATAEGSNVSCSTARWICLADYQCSTALDYYNTLCRGLFYGRRCTARCNNSLSILNRQQKAAKLRTCYCDGSEDFPCQVIKENTEKLCFRNEPSVDANDEENEIKLFDTSDASVAINGNTFVNIVYISGLIASLVFT
;
A
#
# COMPACT_ATOMS: atom_id res chain seq x y z
N MET A 1 -12.03 -8.78 -7.40
CA MET A 1 -13.18 -8.54 -6.49
C MET A 1 -13.01 -7.16 -5.88
N ASP A 2 -12.91 -6.11 -6.71
CA ASP A 2 -12.25 -4.87 -6.28
C ASP A 2 -13.27 -3.72 -6.14
N CYS A 3 -14.36 -3.80 -6.93
CA CYS A 3 -15.48 -2.86 -6.87
C CYS A 3 -16.21 -2.86 -5.51
N GLY A 4 -16.22 -3.98 -4.77
CA GLY A 4 -16.95 -4.08 -3.49
C GLY A 4 -16.40 -3.13 -2.42
N ILE A 5 -15.07 -2.99 -2.34
CA ILE A 5 -14.41 -2.07 -1.39
C ILE A 5 -14.68 -0.62 -1.80
N ALA A 6 -14.50 -0.29 -3.09
CA ALA A 6 -14.76 1.05 -3.59
C ALA A 6 -16.24 1.46 -3.42
N LEU A 7 -17.16 0.52 -3.62
CA LEU A 7 -18.59 0.74 -3.42
C LEU A 7 -18.91 1.00 -1.94
N HIS A 8 -18.31 0.25 -1.02
CA HIS A 8 -18.47 0.50 0.40
C HIS A 8 -17.97 1.89 0.80
N SER A 9 -16.78 2.30 0.35
CA SER A 9 -16.26 3.66 0.58
C SER A 9 -17.22 4.72 0.03
N TYR A 10 -17.79 4.53 -1.15
CA TYR A 10 -18.82 5.42 -1.68
C TYR A 10 -20.03 5.55 -0.74
N MET A 11 -20.58 4.43 -0.26
CA MET A 11 -21.75 4.44 0.62
C MET A 11 -21.49 5.19 1.93
N VAL A 12 -20.28 5.07 2.49
CA VAL A 12 -19.89 5.73 3.74
C VAL A 12 -19.53 7.19 3.52
N ASP A 13 -18.60 7.46 2.60
CA ASP A 13 -18.01 8.80 2.42
C ASP A 13 -18.95 9.78 1.72
N CYS A 14 -19.92 9.28 0.95
CA CYS A 14 -20.96 10.09 0.30
C CYS A 14 -22.29 10.11 1.07
N ALA A 15 -22.38 9.55 2.28
CA ALA A 15 -23.64 9.39 3.00
C ALA A 15 -24.41 10.72 3.16
N ASP A 16 -23.72 11.83 3.43
CA ASP A 16 -24.36 13.15 3.57
C ASP A 16 -24.95 13.67 2.25
N LEU A 17 -24.28 13.43 1.12
CA LEU A 17 -24.83 13.76 -0.19
C LEU A 17 -26.02 12.87 -0.53
N ILE A 18 -25.85 11.55 -0.39
CA ILE A 18 -26.89 10.55 -0.71
C ILE A 18 -28.14 10.78 0.13
N THR A 19 -28.02 11.24 1.38
CA THR A 19 -29.17 11.54 2.26
C THR A 19 -29.70 12.96 2.09
N GLY A 20 -29.02 13.84 1.35
CA GLY A 20 -29.42 15.23 1.13
C GLY A 20 -29.10 16.17 2.30
N ARG A 21 -28.15 15.80 3.17
CA ARG A 21 -27.64 16.64 4.28
C ARG A 21 -26.67 17.71 3.81
N THR A 22 -26.06 17.54 2.64
CA THR A 22 -25.23 18.55 1.97
C THR A 22 -25.54 18.58 0.47
N THR A 23 -25.25 19.71 -0.16
CA THR A 23 -25.29 19.92 -1.62
C THR A 23 -23.91 20.18 -2.21
N VAL A 24 -22.86 20.19 -1.38
CA VAL A 24 -21.46 20.37 -1.79
C VAL A 24 -20.78 19.02 -1.78
N CYS A 25 -19.94 18.74 -2.78
CA CYS A 25 -19.17 17.50 -2.85
C CYS A 25 -18.09 17.43 -1.75
N PRO A 26 -18.19 16.52 -0.75
CA PRO A 26 -17.14 16.34 0.23
C PRO A 26 -15.90 15.72 -0.42
N VAL A 27 -14.71 16.09 0.04
CA VAL A 27 -13.43 15.61 -0.52
C VAL A 27 -13.32 14.07 -0.46
N LEU A 28 -13.75 13.45 0.64
CA LEU A 28 -13.73 11.99 0.78
C LEU A 28 -14.72 11.31 -0.18
N CYS A 29 -15.94 11.85 -0.31
CA CYS A 29 -16.90 11.36 -1.29
C CYS A 29 -16.36 11.46 -2.72
N GLN A 30 -15.73 12.59 -3.07
CA GLN A 30 -15.11 12.75 -4.39
C GLN A 30 -14.06 11.67 -4.65
N LYS A 31 -13.17 11.42 -3.67
CA LYS A 31 -12.14 10.37 -3.76
C LYS A 31 -12.75 8.97 -3.87
N ALA A 32 -13.79 8.67 -3.09
CA ALA A 32 -14.51 7.41 -3.16
C ALA A 32 -15.19 7.20 -4.52
N LEU A 33 -15.79 8.25 -5.09
CA LEU A 33 -16.38 8.22 -6.43
C LEU A 33 -15.32 8.05 -7.52
N ILE A 34 -14.16 8.71 -7.41
CA ILE A 34 -13.02 8.52 -8.32
C ILE A 34 -12.53 7.06 -8.27
N ALA A 35 -12.36 6.51 -7.07
CA ALA A 35 -11.97 5.12 -6.87
C ALA A 35 -13.00 4.17 -7.50
N LEU A 36 -14.29 4.37 -7.23
CA LEU A 36 -15.38 3.58 -7.80
C LEU A 36 -15.41 3.65 -9.33
N MET A 37 -15.43 4.86 -9.90
CA MET A 37 -15.45 5.08 -11.35
C MET A 37 -14.15 4.69 -12.07
N SER A 38 -13.07 4.44 -11.34
CA SER A 38 -11.87 3.85 -11.92
C SER A 38 -12.04 2.36 -12.24
N THR A 39 -13.07 1.69 -11.70
CA THR A 39 -13.41 0.29 -11.98
C THR A 39 -14.49 0.20 -13.07
N GLU A 40 -14.46 -0.87 -13.88
CA GLU A 40 -15.47 -1.11 -14.92
C GLU A 40 -16.90 -1.18 -14.34
N LYS A 41 -17.08 -1.93 -13.26
CA LYS A 41 -18.38 -2.07 -12.57
C LYS A 41 -18.85 -0.79 -11.91
N GLY A 42 -17.95 0.05 -11.41
CA GLY A 42 -18.31 1.37 -10.93
C GLY A 42 -18.77 2.31 -12.04
N GLN A 43 -18.20 2.22 -13.25
CA GLN A 43 -18.69 2.98 -14.40
C GLN A 43 -20.09 2.53 -14.82
N GLU A 44 -20.34 1.21 -14.87
CA GLU A 44 -21.69 0.66 -15.12
C GLU A 44 -22.70 1.17 -14.08
N LEU A 45 -22.33 1.17 -12.79
CA LEU A 45 -23.17 1.66 -11.71
C LEU A 45 -23.48 3.16 -11.84
N MET A 46 -22.48 3.99 -12.16
CA MET A 46 -22.66 5.44 -12.25
C MET A 46 -23.41 5.88 -13.52
N ASN A 47 -23.43 5.02 -14.54
CA ASN A 47 -24.11 5.25 -15.82
C ASN A 47 -25.41 4.46 -15.95
N CYS A 48 -25.88 3.79 -14.90
CA CYS A 48 -27.05 2.93 -14.95
C CYS A 48 -28.33 3.67 -15.38
N ASP A 49 -29.24 2.97 -16.07
CA ASP A 49 -30.62 3.43 -16.21
C ASP A 49 -31.39 3.10 -14.93
N CYS A 50 -32.11 4.07 -14.38
CA CYS A 50 -32.86 3.92 -13.15
C CYS A 50 -34.23 3.24 -13.35
N ASP A 51 -34.68 3.02 -14.59
CA ASP A 51 -35.95 2.35 -14.92
C ASP A 51 -37.14 2.89 -14.09
N GLY A 52 -37.24 4.23 -14.00
CA GLY A 52 -38.28 4.93 -13.25
C GLY A 52 -38.15 4.90 -11.72
N SER A 53 -37.13 4.27 -11.15
CA SER A 53 -36.87 4.26 -9.70
C SER A 53 -36.51 5.67 -9.21
N LYS A 54 -37.44 6.30 -8.49
CA LYS A 54 -37.24 7.63 -7.86
C LYS A 54 -36.06 7.65 -6.90
N PHE A 55 -35.81 6.55 -6.18
CA PHE A 55 -34.68 6.44 -5.26
C PHE A 55 -33.34 6.47 -6.02
N CYS A 56 -33.25 5.72 -7.12
CA CYS A 56 -32.07 5.73 -7.98
C CYS A 56 -31.83 7.12 -8.59
N GLN A 57 -32.88 7.73 -9.15
CA GLN A 57 -32.80 9.07 -9.77
C GLN A 57 -32.33 10.12 -8.75
N LEU A 58 -32.96 10.16 -7.57
CA LEU A 58 -32.60 11.10 -6.51
C LEU A 58 -31.14 10.94 -6.06
N ASN A 59 -30.66 9.71 -5.93
CA ASN A 59 -29.27 9.46 -5.56
C ASN A 59 -28.31 9.91 -6.67
N LYS A 60 -28.63 9.65 -7.95
CA LYS A 60 -27.84 10.15 -9.09
C LYS A 60 -27.77 11.68 -9.07
N ASP A 61 -28.93 12.34 -8.96
CA ASP A 61 -29.01 13.81 -8.94
C ASP A 61 -28.19 14.43 -7.81
N ARG A 62 -28.19 13.81 -6.62
CA ARG A 62 -27.42 14.28 -5.46
C ARG A 62 -25.92 14.20 -5.67
N VAL A 63 -25.43 13.15 -6.33
CA VAL A 63 -23.98 12.97 -6.56
C VAL A 63 -23.47 13.70 -7.81
N GLU A 64 -24.36 14.28 -8.62
CA GLU A 64 -23.99 15.05 -9.81
C GLU A 64 -23.04 16.22 -9.51
N VAL A 65 -23.11 16.81 -8.32
CA VAL A 65 -22.19 17.87 -7.89
C VAL A 65 -20.72 17.42 -7.91
N CYS A 66 -20.45 16.13 -7.73
CA CYS A 66 -19.11 15.56 -7.79
C CYS A 66 -18.69 15.18 -9.23
N ARG A 67 -19.63 15.00 -10.16
CA ARG A 67 -19.39 14.38 -11.48
C ARG A 67 -18.29 15.05 -12.29
N PRO A 68 -18.21 16.39 -12.41
CA PRO A 68 -17.17 17.02 -13.22
C PRO A 68 -15.75 16.68 -12.76
N ALA A 69 -15.51 16.73 -11.44
CA ALA A 69 -14.22 16.40 -10.86
C ALA A 69 -13.87 14.92 -11.01
N VAL A 70 -14.88 14.04 -10.88
CA VAL A 70 -14.69 12.59 -11.03
C VAL A 70 -14.32 12.24 -12.47
N ILE A 71 -15.08 12.74 -13.47
CA ILE A 71 -14.80 12.49 -14.89
C ILE A 71 -13.41 12.97 -15.26
N GLN A 72 -13.03 14.17 -14.82
CA GLN A 72 -11.69 14.72 -15.09
C GLN A 72 -10.59 13.82 -14.49
N ALA A 73 -10.76 13.35 -13.26
CA ALA A 73 -9.76 12.52 -12.60
C ALA A 73 -9.63 11.11 -13.21
N THR A 74 -10.74 10.52 -13.66
CA THR A 74 -10.77 9.19 -14.27
C THR A 74 -10.45 9.17 -15.77
N ALA A 75 -10.45 10.34 -16.43
CA ALA A 75 -10.11 10.45 -17.84
C ALA A 75 -8.70 9.93 -18.14
N GLU A 76 -8.56 9.28 -19.30
CA GLU A 76 -7.25 8.83 -19.79
C GLU A 76 -6.34 10.04 -20.04
N GLY A 77 -5.06 9.91 -19.70
CA GLY A 77 -4.07 10.98 -19.88
C GLY A 77 -4.21 12.18 -18.94
N SER A 78 -5.26 12.28 -18.12
CA SER A 78 -5.37 13.39 -17.17
C SER A 78 -4.31 13.29 -16.07
N ASN A 79 -3.74 14.45 -15.73
CA ASN A 79 -2.83 14.61 -14.62
C ASN A 79 -3.61 14.95 -13.34
N VAL A 80 -3.35 14.23 -12.25
CA VAL A 80 -4.07 14.34 -10.98
C VAL A 80 -3.08 14.44 -9.82
N SER A 81 -3.55 14.83 -8.64
CA SER A 81 -2.69 14.82 -7.46
C SER A 81 -2.24 13.41 -7.09
N CYS A 82 -1.08 13.27 -6.45
CA CYS A 82 -0.56 11.96 -6.06
C CYS A 82 -1.44 11.29 -5.00
N SER A 83 -2.13 12.09 -4.17
CA SER A 83 -3.22 11.61 -3.31
C SER A 83 -4.31 10.92 -4.15
N THR A 84 -4.82 11.58 -5.19
CA THR A 84 -5.87 11.03 -6.08
C THR A 84 -5.38 9.81 -6.86
N ALA A 85 -4.17 9.85 -7.41
CA ALA A 85 -3.58 8.71 -8.10
C ALA A 85 -3.43 7.49 -7.19
N ARG A 86 -3.10 7.71 -5.91
CA ARG A 86 -3.04 6.65 -4.90
C ARG A 86 -4.41 6.03 -4.68
N TRP A 87 -5.46 6.83 -4.53
CA TRP A 87 -6.84 6.32 -4.39
C TRP A 87 -7.29 5.47 -5.57
N ILE A 88 -6.93 5.86 -6.80
CA ILE A 88 -7.21 5.06 -8.00
C ILE A 88 -6.50 3.70 -7.95
N CYS A 89 -5.24 3.66 -7.51
CA CYS A 89 -4.50 2.42 -7.38
C CYS A 89 -5.05 1.52 -6.25
N LEU A 90 -5.45 2.10 -5.12
CA LEU A 90 -6.03 1.36 -4.00
C LEU A 90 -7.40 0.74 -4.33
N ALA A 91 -8.10 1.26 -5.34
CA ALA A 91 -9.36 0.69 -5.81
C ALA A 91 -9.22 -0.62 -6.60
N ASP A 92 -7.98 -1.03 -6.92
CA ASP A 92 -7.64 -2.23 -7.67
C ASP A 92 -6.71 -3.12 -6.83
N TYR A 93 -7.03 -4.39 -6.71
CA TYR A 93 -6.33 -5.31 -5.81
C TYR A 93 -4.87 -5.52 -6.24
N GLN A 94 -4.63 -5.68 -7.54
CA GLN A 94 -3.28 -5.92 -8.06
C GLN A 94 -2.40 -4.68 -7.87
N CYS A 95 -2.96 -3.50 -8.16
CA CYS A 95 -2.29 -2.23 -7.96
C CYS A 95 -2.01 -1.95 -6.49
N SER A 96 -3.01 -2.12 -5.62
CA SER A 96 -2.87 -1.95 -4.17
C SER A 96 -1.77 -2.85 -3.61
N THR A 97 -1.73 -4.11 -4.04
CA THR A 97 -0.69 -5.07 -3.62
C THR A 97 0.69 -4.64 -4.09
N ALA A 98 0.83 -4.24 -5.36
CA ALA A 98 2.09 -3.75 -5.89
C ALA A 98 2.57 -2.47 -5.16
N LEU A 99 1.64 -1.58 -4.82
CA LEU A 99 1.91 -0.36 -4.08
C LEU A 99 2.39 -0.66 -2.64
N ASP A 100 1.80 -1.66 -1.99
CA ASP A 100 2.24 -2.10 -0.66
C ASP A 100 3.66 -2.68 -0.68
N TYR A 101 3.98 -3.51 -1.68
CA TYR A 101 5.35 -4.00 -1.88
C TYR A 101 6.34 -2.86 -2.10
N TYR A 102 5.99 -1.87 -2.92
CA TYR A 102 6.80 -0.67 -3.11
C TYR A 102 7.03 0.07 -1.79
N ASN A 103 5.96 0.33 -1.03
CA ASN A 103 6.06 1.03 0.26
C ASN A 103 6.93 0.27 1.28
N THR A 104 6.89 -1.05 1.26
CA THR A 104 7.64 -1.89 2.19
C THR A 104 9.11 -2.01 1.79
N LEU A 105 9.39 -2.26 0.51
CA LEU A 105 10.74 -2.54 0.01
C LEU A 105 11.56 -1.27 -0.27
N CYS A 106 10.91 -0.12 -0.46
CA CYS A 106 11.55 1.15 -0.78
C CYS A 106 11.68 2.11 0.40
N ARG A 107 11.52 1.67 1.67
CA ARG A 107 11.70 2.56 2.83
C ARG A 107 13.05 3.29 2.83
N GLY A 108 14.13 2.59 2.47
CA GLY A 108 15.46 3.20 2.35
C GLY A 108 15.53 4.30 1.29
N LEU A 109 14.81 4.14 0.17
CA LEU A 109 14.67 5.14 -0.89
C LEU A 109 13.94 6.38 -0.36
N PHE A 110 12.87 6.20 0.42
CA PHE A 110 12.06 7.31 0.93
C PHE A 110 12.87 8.24 1.85
N TYR A 111 13.82 7.68 2.60
CA TYR A 111 14.77 8.43 3.43
C TYR A 111 16.03 8.89 2.68
N GLY A 112 16.09 8.74 1.34
CA GLY A 112 17.19 9.22 0.51
C GLY A 112 18.49 8.42 0.63
N ARG A 113 18.43 7.14 1.08
CA ARG A 113 19.63 6.31 1.29
C ARG A 113 20.11 5.64 0.01
N ARG A 114 19.32 4.69 -0.53
CA ARG A 114 19.65 3.94 -1.76
C ARG A 114 18.41 3.35 -2.40
N CYS A 115 18.44 3.15 -3.71
CA CYS A 115 17.49 2.31 -4.44
C CYS A 115 18.07 0.89 -4.53
N THR A 116 17.61 -0.03 -3.67
CA THR A 116 18.07 -1.43 -3.73
C THR A 116 17.51 -2.16 -4.95
N ALA A 117 18.13 -3.26 -5.37
CA ALA A 117 17.59 -4.09 -6.45
C ALA A 117 16.14 -4.55 -6.15
N ARG A 118 15.84 -4.92 -4.89
CA ARG A 118 14.48 -5.28 -4.44
C ARG A 118 13.51 -4.09 -4.56
N CYS A 119 13.91 -2.91 -4.13
CA CYS A 119 13.11 -1.70 -4.27
C CYS A 119 12.86 -1.37 -5.76
N ASN A 120 13.90 -1.34 -6.58
CA ASN A 120 13.79 -1.03 -8.00
C ASN A 120 12.89 -2.03 -8.74
N ASN A 121 12.99 -3.32 -8.39
CA ASN A 121 12.11 -4.35 -8.91
C ASN A 121 10.64 -4.09 -8.51
N SER A 122 10.37 -3.78 -7.24
CA SER A 122 9.01 -3.44 -6.77
C SER A 122 8.43 -2.21 -7.47
N LEU A 123 9.25 -1.18 -7.71
CA LEU A 123 8.85 0.01 -8.48
C LEU A 123 8.53 -0.36 -9.94
N SER A 124 9.31 -1.25 -10.55
CA SER A 124 9.02 -1.76 -11.91
C SER A 124 7.69 -2.51 -11.97
N ILE A 125 7.40 -3.35 -10.97
CA ILE A 125 6.12 -4.07 -10.87
C ILE A 125 4.95 -3.09 -10.72
N LEU A 126 5.09 -2.09 -9.84
CA LEU A 126 4.08 -1.05 -9.66
C LEU A 126 3.83 -0.28 -10.97
N ASN A 127 4.90 0.10 -11.68
CA ASN A 127 4.80 0.87 -12.93
C ASN A 127 4.11 0.11 -14.08
N ARG A 128 4.01 -1.22 -14.00
CA ARG A 128 3.29 -2.06 -14.98
C ARG A 128 1.78 -2.13 -14.72
N GLN A 129 1.32 -1.72 -13.55
CA GLN A 129 -0.11 -1.76 -13.21
C GLN A 129 -0.84 -0.64 -13.96
N GLN A 130 -1.90 -0.98 -14.70
CA GLN A 130 -2.68 0.02 -15.45
C GLN A 130 -3.23 1.11 -14.53
N LYS A 131 -3.70 0.74 -13.34
CA LYS A 131 -4.23 1.68 -12.33
C LYS A 131 -3.15 2.50 -11.62
N ALA A 132 -1.87 2.15 -11.77
CA ALA A 132 -0.74 2.94 -11.31
C ALA A 132 -0.23 3.95 -12.35
N ALA A 133 -0.79 3.97 -13.57
CA ALA A 133 -0.30 4.86 -14.63
C ALA A 133 -0.25 6.33 -14.19
N LYS A 134 -1.26 6.78 -13.43
CA LYS A 134 -1.33 8.14 -12.88
C LYS A 134 -0.34 8.40 -11.74
N LEU A 135 0.11 7.38 -10.99
CA LEU A 135 1.11 7.55 -9.93
C LEU A 135 2.47 8.00 -10.47
N ARG A 136 2.77 7.67 -11.73
CA ARG A 136 4.03 8.06 -12.39
C ARG A 136 4.11 9.54 -12.69
N THR A 137 2.99 10.14 -13.10
CA THR A 137 2.93 11.51 -13.62
C THR A 137 2.22 12.49 -12.70
N CYS A 138 1.63 12.01 -11.59
CA CYS A 138 0.90 12.83 -10.63
C CYS A 138 1.72 14.01 -10.11
N TYR A 139 1.05 15.08 -9.71
CA TYR A 139 1.68 16.21 -9.01
C TYR A 139 1.48 16.13 -7.50
N CYS A 140 2.45 16.60 -6.72
CA CYS A 140 2.32 16.72 -5.28
C CYS A 140 1.66 18.06 -4.95
N ASP A 141 0.48 18.05 -4.33
CA ASP A 141 -0.25 19.26 -3.94
C ASP A 141 -0.29 19.50 -2.42
N GLY A 142 0.32 18.60 -1.65
CA GLY A 142 0.34 18.66 -0.19
C GLY A 142 -0.88 18.03 0.48
N SER A 143 -1.81 17.47 -0.29
CA SER A 143 -2.95 16.70 0.23
C SER A 143 -2.61 15.23 0.54
N GLU A 144 -1.37 14.84 0.33
CA GLU A 144 -0.84 13.51 0.62
C GLU A 144 -0.57 13.31 2.12
N ASP A 145 -0.84 12.08 2.59
CA ASP A 145 -0.47 11.57 3.92
C ASP A 145 0.98 11.04 3.97
N PHE A 146 1.76 11.27 2.92
CA PHE A 146 3.15 10.83 2.76
C PHE A 146 4.01 11.96 2.19
N PRO A 147 5.36 11.92 2.37
CA PRO A 147 6.26 12.96 1.87
C PRO A 147 6.45 12.86 0.35
N CYS A 148 5.42 13.26 -0.40
CA CYS A 148 5.29 13.07 -1.84
C CYS A 148 6.50 13.60 -2.62
N GLN A 149 6.85 14.87 -2.40
CA GLN A 149 7.92 15.54 -3.12
C GLN A 149 9.27 14.81 -2.92
N VAL A 150 9.60 14.52 -1.65
CA VAL A 150 10.85 13.83 -1.27
C VAL A 150 10.91 12.44 -1.90
N ILE A 151 9.82 11.67 -1.87
CA ILE A 151 9.77 10.33 -2.47
C ILE A 151 10.00 10.42 -3.97
N LYS A 152 9.35 11.35 -4.68
CA LYS A 152 9.53 11.51 -6.13
C LYS A 152 10.96 11.90 -6.49
N GLU A 153 11.52 12.88 -5.78
CA GLU A 153 12.90 13.33 -5.99
C GLU A 153 13.91 12.22 -5.74
N ASN A 154 13.75 11.48 -4.63
CA ASN A 154 14.62 10.35 -4.30
C ASN A 154 14.48 9.22 -5.33
N THR A 155 13.27 8.93 -5.80
CA THR A 155 13.05 7.92 -6.85
C THR A 155 13.80 8.29 -8.13
N GLU A 156 13.66 9.53 -8.58
CA GLU A 156 14.36 10.03 -9.76
C GLU A 156 15.88 9.96 -9.59
N LYS A 157 16.37 10.47 -8.46
CA LYS A 157 17.80 10.57 -8.18
C LYS A 157 18.46 9.21 -7.97
N LEU A 158 17.81 8.28 -7.28
CA LEU A 158 18.47 7.06 -6.78
C LEU A 158 18.11 5.82 -7.60
N CYS A 159 16.98 5.78 -8.30
CA CYS A 159 16.59 4.62 -9.11
C CYS A 159 16.80 4.81 -10.61
N PHE A 160 16.73 6.05 -11.13
CA PHE A 160 16.85 6.31 -12.58
C PHE A 160 18.16 6.98 -12.99
N ARG A 161 18.78 7.78 -12.12
CA ARG A 161 20.14 8.26 -12.34
C ARG A 161 21.13 7.19 -11.86
N ASN A 162 21.93 6.66 -12.80
CA ASN A 162 22.95 5.64 -12.57
C ASN A 162 24.05 6.15 -11.61
N GLU A 163 23.81 6.16 -10.31
CA GLU A 163 24.90 6.01 -9.34
C GLU A 163 25.06 4.51 -9.10
N PRO A 164 26.22 3.91 -9.39
CA PRO A 164 26.44 2.50 -9.11
C PRO A 164 26.28 2.29 -7.61
N SER A 165 25.19 1.63 -7.22
CA SER A 165 25.00 1.16 -5.87
C SER A 165 26.11 0.17 -5.58
N VAL A 166 27.09 0.57 -4.76
CA VAL A 166 28.00 -0.39 -4.16
C VAL A 166 27.13 -1.33 -3.34
N ASP A 167 26.95 -2.54 -3.85
CA ASP A 167 26.32 -3.64 -3.14
C ASP A 167 27.18 -3.93 -1.91
N ALA A 168 26.83 -3.28 -0.79
CA ALA A 168 27.16 -3.83 0.51
C ALA A 168 26.33 -5.12 0.60
N ASN A 169 27.04 -6.25 0.54
CA ASN A 169 26.51 -7.57 0.80
C ASN A 169 25.70 -7.51 2.11
N ASP A 170 24.38 -7.50 1.98
CA ASP A 170 23.50 -7.83 3.10
C ASP A 170 23.59 -9.35 3.22
N GLU A 171 24.56 -9.82 4.03
CA GLU A 171 24.64 -11.21 4.44
C GLU A 171 23.26 -11.64 4.96
N GLU A 172 22.71 -12.66 4.32
CA GLU A 172 21.54 -13.37 4.78
C GLU A 172 21.82 -13.86 6.21
N ASN A 173 21.01 -13.38 7.15
CA ASN A 173 20.95 -13.92 8.49
C ASN A 173 20.30 -15.31 8.39
N GLU A 174 21.06 -16.29 7.91
CA GLU A 174 20.71 -17.71 8.01
C GLU A 174 20.71 -18.07 9.50
N ILE A 175 19.53 -18.38 10.03
CA ILE A 175 19.40 -19.16 11.25
C ILE A 175 19.98 -20.54 10.94
N LYS A 176 21.26 -20.76 11.25
CA LYS A 176 21.89 -22.07 11.14
C LYS A 176 21.29 -23.01 12.17
N LEU A 177 20.43 -23.90 11.68
CA LEU A 177 20.02 -25.09 12.40
C LEU A 177 21.27 -25.96 12.59
N PHE A 178 21.62 -26.23 13.85
CA PHE A 178 22.80 -27.01 14.23
C PHE A 178 22.54 -28.50 13.94
N ASP A 179 23.11 -29.01 12.84
CA ASP A 179 23.18 -30.44 12.57
C ASP A 179 24.40 -31.06 13.25
N THR A 180 24.16 -31.89 14.26
CA THR A 180 25.17 -32.71 14.92
C THR A 180 25.40 -33.99 14.12
N SER A 181 26.29 -33.96 13.14
CA SER A 181 26.93 -35.16 12.64
C SER A 181 28.31 -34.81 12.09
N ASP A 182 29.32 -35.23 12.86
CA ASP A 182 30.73 -35.47 12.47
C ASP A 182 31.75 -34.70 13.32
N ALA A 183 31.99 -35.24 14.52
CA ALA A 183 33.27 -35.11 15.19
C ALA A 183 33.59 -36.42 15.93
N SER A 184 34.36 -37.28 15.28
CA SER A 184 35.10 -38.37 15.91
C SER A 184 36.19 -37.79 16.82
N VAL A 185 35.88 -37.67 18.11
CA VAL A 185 36.87 -37.23 19.12
C VAL A 185 37.60 -38.45 19.66
N ALA A 186 38.90 -38.52 19.34
CA ALA A 186 39.86 -39.39 20.00
C ALA A 186 40.11 -38.89 21.44
N ILE A 187 39.78 -39.71 22.43
CA ILE A 187 40.00 -39.41 23.85
C ILE A 187 41.43 -39.81 24.22
N ASN A 188 42.27 -38.81 24.53
CA ASN A 188 43.50 -39.01 25.28
C ASN A 188 43.45 -38.20 26.58
N GLY A 189 43.47 -38.94 27.69
CA GLY A 189 44.14 -38.59 28.95
C GLY A 189 43.90 -37.21 29.57
N ASN A 190 43.02 -37.22 30.58
CA ASN A 190 43.20 -36.53 31.86
C ASN A 190 43.01 -35.00 31.90
N THR A 191 41.76 -34.54 32.07
CA THR A 191 41.48 -33.29 32.80
C THR A 191 40.00 -33.24 33.23
N PHE A 192 39.78 -33.08 34.54
CA PHE A 192 38.47 -33.03 35.18
C PHE A 192 37.73 -31.73 34.82
N VAL A 193 36.49 -31.82 34.33
CA VAL A 193 35.55 -30.69 34.29
C VAL A 193 34.27 -31.09 35.02
N ASN A 194 33.95 -30.30 36.06
CA ASN A 194 32.80 -30.50 36.94
C ASN A 194 31.47 -30.34 36.19
N ILE A 195 30.66 -31.39 36.19
CA ILE A 195 29.25 -31.35 35.80
C ILE A 195 28.45 -30.99 37.05
N VAL A 196 27.90 -29.77 37.11
CA VAL A 196 26.91 -29.41 38.14
C VAL A 196 25.55 -29.93 37.67
N TYR A 197 25.11 -31.02 38.30
CA TYR A 197 23.79 -31.62 38.10
C TYR A 197 22.68 -30.83 38.80
N ILE A 198 21.56 -30.70 38.10
CA ILE A 198 20.30 -30.10 38.57
C ILE A 198 19.62 -31.01 39.61
N SER A 199 19.23 -30.43 40.73
CA SER A 199 18.17 -30.88 41.65
C SER A 199 17.60 -29.62 42.31
N GLY A 200 16.32 -29.38 42.57
CA GLY A 200 15.12 -30.20 42.62
C GLY A 200 14.28 -29.67 43.80
N LEU A 201 13.01 -29.33 43.53
CA LEU A 201 11.85 -29.30 44.44
C LEU A 201 11.63 -28.20 45.52
N ILE A 202 10.46 -27.56 45.36
CA ILE A 202 9.38 -27.24 46.34
C ILE A 202 9.69 -26.26 47.51
N ALA A 203 8.95 -25.14 47.55
CA ALA A 203 7.97 -24.84 48.61
C ALA A 203 7.18 -23.55 48.32
N SER A 204 5.86 -23.68 48.26
CA SER A 204 4.89 -22.60 48.36
C SER A 204 4.89 -22.01 49.78
N LEU A 205 4.59 -20.71 49.92
CA LEU A 205 3.56 -20.13 50.82
C LEU A 205 3.77 -18.61 51.00
N VAL A 206 2.73 -17.85 50.65
CA VAL A 206 2.09 -16.77 51.43
C VAL A 206 2.97 -15.59 51.87
N PHE A 207 2.66 -14.38 51.40
CA PHE A 207 1.93 -13.38 52.18
C PHE A 207 1.45 -12.24 51.25
N THR A 208 0.22 -11.81 51.52
CA THR A 208 -0.60 -10.71 51.00
C THR A 208 0.12 -9.48 50.45
#